data_AF-A0A285BXM4-F1
#
_entry.id   AF-A0A285BXM4-F1
#
_cell.length_a   1.000
_cell.length_b   1.000
_cell.length_c   1.000
_cell.angle_alpha   90.00
_cell.angle_beta   90.00
_cell.angle_gamma   90.00
#
_symmetry.space_group_name_H-M   'P 1'
#
loop_
_entity.id
_entity.type
_entity.pdbx_description
1 polymer ?
#
loop_
_entity_poly.entity_id
_entity_poly.type
_entity_poly.pdbx_seq_one_letter_code
_entity_poly.pdbx_strand_id
1 'polypeptide(L)'
;MTQNYKPAYPAEFRQQMVELVALGKCPKQLSKEFGCHYTSIKTWCRAAGVPIRSSQTIASAAISSGLPLNVNERQELMELRKKLKRVEMERDILAKATAWFANNKD
;
A
#
# COMPACT_ATOMS: atom_id res chain seq x y z
N MET A 1 -40.23 17.14 24.45
CA MET A 1 -40.08 15.77 23.92
C MET A 1 -38.66 15.60 23.37
N THR A 2 -37.73 15.11 24.17
CA THR A 2 -36.37 14.77 23.70
C THR A 2 -36.45 13.42 23.00
N GLN A 3 -36.53 13.44 21.66
CA GLN A 3 -36.46 12.22 20.84
C GLN A 3 -35.14 11.51 21.14
N ASN A 4 -35.21 10.40 21.88
CA ASN A 4 -34.07 9.56 22.21
C ASN A 4 -33.67 8.78 20.97
N TYR A 5 -32.89 9.42 20.09
CA TYR A 5 -32.41 8.82 18.86
C TYR A 5 -31.41 7.73 19.22
N LYS A 6 -31.85 6.48 19.15
CA LYS A 6 -30.94 5.34 19.33
C LYS A 6 -29.80 5.49 18.32
N PRO A 7 -28.53 5.54 18.75
CA PRO A 7 -27.43 5.60 17.82
C PRO A 7 -27.51 4.41 16.86
N ALA A 8 -27.63 4.69 15.56
CA ALA A 8 -27.82 3.67 14.51
C ALA A 8 -26.73 2.59 14.48
N TYR A 9 -25.58 2.86 15.11
CA TYR A 9 -24.46 1.94 15.21
C TYR A 9 -23.94 1.91 16.66
N PRO A 10 -23.71 0.71 17.25
CA PRO A 10 -23.06 0.54 18.54
C PRO A 10 -21.68 1.20 18.59
N ALA A 11 -21.24 1.63 19.77
CA ALA A 11 -19.95 2.30 19.93
C ALA A 11 -18.76 1.41 19.53
N GLU A 12 -18.81 0.13 19.91
CA GLU A 12 -17.77 -0.87 19.58
C GLU A 12 -17.59 -1.00 18.07
N PHE A 13 -18.70 -1.07 17.33
CA PHE A 13 -18.67 -1.17 15.87
C PHE A 13 -18.02 0.05 15.22
N ARG A 14 -18.26 1.25 15.76
CA ARG A 14 -17.61 2.48 15.27
C ARG A 14 -16.11 2.45 15.51
N GLN A 15 -15.68 1.97 16.68
CA GLN A 15 -14.27 1.85 17.02
C GLN A 15 -13.56 0.85 16.11
N GLN A 16 -14.16 -0.33 15.88
CA GLN A 16 -13.63 -1.31 14.93
C GLN A 16 -13.47 -0.71 13.52
N MET A 17 -14.45 0.06 13.05
CA MET A 17 -14.36 0.73 11.75
C MET A 17 -13.20 1.73 11.69
N VAL A 18 -13.03 2.53 12.73
CA VAL A 18 -11.95 3.52 12.83
C VAL A 18 -10.59 2.82 12.88
N GLU A 19 -10.47 1.73 13.64
CA GLU A 19 -9.25 0.92 13.73
C GLU A 19 -8.87 0.31 12.37
N LEU A 20 -9.83 -0.25 11.65
CA LEU A 20 -9.59 -0.78 10.30
C LEU A 20 -9.11 0.32 9.33
N VAL A 21 -9.67 1.54 9.43
CA VAL A 21 -9.20 2.68 8.63
C VAL A 21 -7.81 3.14 9.05
N ALA A 22 -7.48 3.10 10.35
CA ALA A 22 -6.14 3.39 10.85
C ALA A 22 -5.10 2.38 10.35
N LEU A 23 -5.50 1.10 10.21
CA LEU A 23 -4.70 0.04 9.59
C LEU A 23 -4.57 0.19 8.06
N GLY A 24 -5.15 1.24 7.46
CA GLY A 24 -5.02 1.56 6.04
C GLY A 24 -6.11 0.97 5.15
N LYS A 25 -7.19 0.39 5.70
CA LYS A 25 -8.33 -0.07 4.90
C LYS A 25 -9.12 1.11 4.33
N CYS A 26 -9.66 0.93 3.12
CA CYS A 26 -10.45 1.97 2.48
C CYS A 26 -11.86 2.03 3.08
N PRO A 27 -12.36 3.20 3.55
CA PRO A 27 -13.71 3.29 4.09
C PRO A 27 -14.80 2.93 3.08
N LYS A 28 -14.55 3.10 1.77
CA LYS A 28 -15.50 2.72 0.70
C LYS A 28 -15.62 1.19 0.57
N GLN A 29 -14.55 0.47 0.88
CA GLN A 29 -14.55 -0.99 0.90
C GLN A 29 -15.23 -1.50 2.18
N LEU A 30 -14.88 -0.94 3.35
CA LEU A 30 -15.54 -1.25 4.62
C LEU A 30 -17.06 -1.02 4.56
N SER A 31 -17.49 0.04 3.89
CA SER A 31 -18.90 0.32 3.64
C SER A 31 -19.61 -0.80 2.87
N LYS A 32 -18.96 -1.39 1.88
CA LYS A 32 -19.51 -2.51 1.11
C LYS A 32 -19.50 -3.82 1.89
N GLU A 33 -18.41 -4.11 2.59
CA GLU A 33 -18.21 -5.36 3.32
C GLU A 33 -19.15 -5.48 4.54
N PHE A 34 -19.33 -4.39 5.27
CA PHE A 34 -20.10 -4.38 6.51
C PHE A 34 -21.48 -3.71 6.38
N GLY A 35 -21.85 -3.29 5.16
CA GLY A 35 -23.15 -2.64 4.88
C GLY A 35 -23.36 -1.30 5.59
N CYS A 36 -22.31 -0.69 6.12
CA CYS A 36 -22.39 0.60 6.80
C CYS A 36 -22.22 1.77 5.83
N HIS A 37 -22.81 2.92 6.13
CA HIS A 37 -22.74 4.06 5.21
C HIS A 37 -21.36 4.73 5.24
N TYR A 38 -20.75 4.93 4.06
CA TYR A 38 -19.42 5.53 3.91
C TYR A 38 -19.26 6.86 4.67
N THR A 39 -20.28 7.72 4.65
CA THR A 39 -20.21 9.01 5.33
C THR A 39 -20.18 8.87 6.85
N SER A 40 -20.81 7.84 7.41
CA SER A 40 -20.78 7.55 8.85
C SER A 40 -19.37 7.17 9.30
N ILE A 41 -18.70 6.28 8.54
CA ILE A 41 -17.30 5.92 8.79
C ILE A 41 -16.40 7.17 8.71
N LYS A 42 -16.62 8.02 7.71
CA LYS A 42 -15.86 9.27 7.54
C LYS A 42 -15.98 10.19 8.76
N THR A 43 -17.19 10.32 9.30
CA THR A 43 -17.46 11.13 10.49
C THR A 43 -16.80 10.55 11.74
N TRP A 44 -16.84 9.23 11.93
CA TRP A 44 -16.17 8.59 13.08
C TRP A 44 -14.65 8.70 13.00
N CYS A 45 -14.05 8.50 11.82
CA CYS A 45 -12.62 8.69 11.63
C CYS A 45 -12.20 10.13 11.93
N ARG A 46 -12.99 11.11 11.49
CA ARG A 46 -12.76 12.54 11.82
C ARG A 46 -12.84 12.81 13.32
N ALA A 47 -13.85 12.27 13.99
CA ALA A 47 -14.01 12.41 15.44
C ALA A 47 -12.85 11.76 16.22
N ALA A 48 -12.28 10.68 15.68
CA ALA A 48 -11.13 9.98 16.24
C ALA A 48 -9.76 10.53 15.77
N GLY A 49 -9.72 11.57 14.92
CA GLY A 49 -8.48 12.13 14.41
C GLY A 49 -7.72 11.23 13.41
N VAL A 50 -8.35 10.18 12.88
CA VAL A 50 -7.72 9.24 11.95
C VAL A 50 -7.73 9.81 10.53
N PRO A 51 -6.57 9.99 9.87
CA PRO A 51 -6.49 10.52 8.53
C PRO A 51 -7.04 9.50 7.52
N ILE A 52 -8.10 9.89 6.82
CA ILE A 52 -8.72 9.03 5.80
C ILE A 52 -7.91 9.15 4.51
N ARG A 53 -7.21 8.07 4.17
CA ARG A 53 -6.53 7.94 2.88
C ARG A 53 -7.57 7.64 1.81
N SER A 54 -7.57 8.40 0.72
CA SER A 54 -8.45 8.14 -0.43
C SER A 54 -8.07 6.80 -1.07
N SER A 55 -9.03 6.11 -1.68
CA SER A 55 -8.78 4.82 -2.36
C SER A 55 -7.62 4.87 -3.37
N GLN A 56 -7.35 6.04 -3.96
CA GLN A 56 -6.22 6.25 -4.86
C GLN A 56 -4.89 6.24 -4.09
N THR A 57 -4.83 6.93 -2.93
CA THR A 57 -3.65 6.86 -2.05
C THR A 57 -3.49 5.50 -1.37
N ILE A 58 -4.57 4.73 -1.17
CA ILE A 58 -4.52 3.36 -0.64
C ILE A 58 -4.07 2.37 -1.71
N ALA A 59 -4.47 2.52 -2.98
CA ALA A 59 -3.91 1.71 -4.07
C ALA A 59 -2.40 2.01 -4.22
N SER A 60 -2.00 3.28 -4.13
CA SER A 60 -0.59 3.65 -4.07
C SER A 60 0.10 3.12 -2.81
N ALA A 61 -0.56 3.05 -1.65
CA ALA A 61 -0.02 2.53 -0.39
C ALA A 61 -0.13 1.00 -0.24
N ALA A 62 -0.92 0.32 -1.06
CA ALA A 62 -0.99 -1.13 -1.17
C ALA A 62 0.04 -1.65 -2.18
N ILE A 63 0.37 -0.86 -3.20
CA ILE A 63 1.60 -1.05 -4.00
C ILE A 63 2.83 -0.59 -3.21
N SER A 64 2.66 0.36 -2.28
CA SER A 64 3.67 0.77 -1.29
C SER A 64 3.38 0.16 0.08
N SER A 65 2.91 -1.10 0.15
CA SER A 65 2.76 -1.82 1.42
C SER A 65 4.13 -2.31 1.93
N GLY A 66 5.15 -1.50 1.74
CA GLY A 66 6.27 -1.40 2.65
C GLY A 66 6.09 -0.05 3.33
N LEU A 67 6.17 -0.04 4.66
CA LEU A 67 6.49 1.12 5.51
C LEU A 67 7.09 2.30 4.71
N PRO A 68 6.73 3.59 4.96
CA PRO A 68 7.36 4.69 4.24
C PRO A 68 8.87 4.53 4.32
N LEU A 69 9.47 4.05 3.22
CA LEU A 69 10.84 3.55 3.23
C LEU A 69 11.69 4.68 3.75
N ASN A 70 12.39 4.42 4.85
CA ASN A 70 13.31 5.36 5.44
C ASN A 70 14.26 5.82 4.31
N VAL A 71 14.68 7.08 4.31
CA VAL A 71 15.49 7.67 3.22
C VAL A 71 16.72 6.78 2.91
N ASN A 72 17.25 6.11 3.93
CA ASN A 72 18.31 5.11 3.83
C ASN A 72 17.92 3.88 2.99
N GLU A 73 16.74 3.29 3.22
CA GLU A 73 16.27 2.10 2.47
C GLU A 73 16.04 2.43 0.99
N ARG A 74 15.60 3.65 0.67
CA ARG A 74 15.50 4.10 -0.73
C ARG A 74 16.86 4.22 -1.40
N GLN A 75 17.86 4.71 -0.68
CA GLN A 75 19.22 4.82 -1.18
C GLN A 75 19.81 3.43 -1.47
N GLU A 76 19.62 2.49 -0.55
CA GLU A 76 20.05 1.09 -0.72
C GLU A 76 19.38 0.44 -1.92
N LEU A 77 18.07 0.63 -2.11
CA LEU A 77 17.37 0.13 -3.31
C LEU A 77 17.94 0.71 -4.60
N MET A 78 18.31 1.99 -4.61
CA MET A 78 18.90 2.63 -5.79
C MET A 78 20.28 2.04 -6.09
N GLU A 79 21.10 1.83 -5.07
CA GLU A 79 22.43 1.22 -5.22
C GLU A 79 22.36 -0.23 -5.68
N LEU A 80 21.45 -1.03 -5.11
CA LEU A 80 21.23 -2.41 -5.51
C LEU A 80 20.76 -2.52 -6.95
N ARG A 81 19.84 -1.64 -7.39
CA ARG A 81 19.41 -1.59 -8.80
C ARG A 81 20.54 -1.23 -9.75
N LYS A 82 21.43 -0.30 -9.36
CA LYS A 82 22.62 0.04 -10.17
C LYS A 82 23.58 -1.14 -10.26
N LYS A 83 23.80 -1.88 -9.15
CA LYS A 83 24.64 -3.08 -9.13
C LYS A 83 24.05 -4.19 -10.00
N LEU A 84 22.74 -4.45 -9.90
CA LEU A 84 22.07 -5.44 -10.75
C LEU A 84 22.25 -5.12 -12.24
N LYS A 85 22.01 -3.88 -12.65
CA LYS A 85 22.18 -3.47 -14.05
C LYS A 85 23.61 -3.69 -14.56
N ARG A 86 24.62 -3.50 -13.71
CA ARG A 86 26.02 -3.78 -14.06
C ARG A 86 26.26 -5.28 -14.24
N VAL A 87 25.79 -6.10 -13.30
CA VAL A 87 25.94 -7.56 -13.37
C VAL A 87 25.23 -8.14 -14.59
N GLU A 88 24.03 -7.66 -14.91
CA GLU A 88 23.31 -8.06 -16.13
C GLU A 88 24.10 -7.74 -17.40
N MET A 89 24.70 -6.55 -17.47
CA MET A 89 25.53 -6.14 -18.60
C MET A 89 26.78 -7.03 -18.74
N GLU A 90 27.48 -7.31 -17.63
CA GLU A 90 28.64 -8.21 -17.64
C GLU A 90 28.26 -9.61 -18.09
N ARG A 91 27.13 -10.14 -17.58
CA ARG A 91 26.60 -11.44 -18.00
C ARG A 91 26.28 -11.45 -19.49
N ASP A 92 25.67 -10.39 -20.01
CA ASP A 92 25.30 -10.32 -21.43
C ASP A 92 26.53 -10.20 -22.34
N ILE A 93 27.59 -9.51 -21.91
CA ILE A 93 28.87 -9.48 -22.61
C ILE A 93 29.51 -10.87 -22.62
N LEU A 94 29.55 -11.53 -21.46
CA LEU A 94 30.08 -12.89 -21.34
C LEU A 94 29.26 -13.87 -22.18
N ALA A 95 27.94 -13.82 -22.13
CA ALA A 95 27.05 -14.65 -22.93
C ALA A 95 27.28 -14.45 -24.43
N LYS A 96 27.43 -13.20 -24.89
CA LYS A 96 27.78 -12.90 -26.30
C LYS A 96 29.15 -13.42 -26.68
N ALA A 97 30.15 -13.28 -25.80
CA ALA A 97 31.49 -13.83 -26.05
C ALA A 97 31.45 -15.36 -26.12
N THR A 98 30.79 -16.03 -25.17
CA THR A 98 30.61 -17.49 -25.19
C THR A 98 29.88 -17.96 -26.43
N ALA A 99 28.81 -17.26 -26.85
CA ALA A 99 28.09 -17.57 -28.08
C ALA A 99 28.97 -17.38 -29.32
N TRP A 100 29.77 -16.31 -29.37
CA TRP A 100 30.75 -16.09 -30.45
C TRP A 100 31.79 -17.21 -30.49
N PHE A 101 32.38 -17.59 -29.34
CA PHE A 101 33.33 -18.69 -29.27
C PHE A 101 32.72 -20.04 -29.60
N ALA A 102 31.45 -20.28 -29.26
CA ALA A 102 30.74 -21.51 -29.62
C ALA A 102 30.43 -21.59 -31.12
N ASN A 103 30.20 -20.45 -31.78
CA ASN A 103 29.89 -20.37 -33.22
C ASN A 103 31.15 -20.22 -34.11
N ASN A 104 32.33 -19.96 -33.54
CA ASN A 104 33.63 -19.91 -34.24
C ASN A 104 34.54 -21.09 -33.87
N LYS A 105 33.98 -22.12 -33.22
CA LYS A 105 34.59 -23.45 -33.16
C LYS A 105 34.11 -24.20 -34.41
N ASP A 106 34.98 -24.17 -35.42
CA ASP A 106 34.87 -24.79 -36.76
C ASP A 106 34.07 -24.00 -37.80
#